data_AF-A0A7M7HFE4-F1
#
_entry.id   AF-A0A7M7HFE4-F1
#
_cell.length_a   1.000
_cell.length_b   1.000
_cell.length_c   1.000
_cell.angle_alpha   90.00
_cell.angle_beta   90.00
_cell.angle_gamma   90.00
#
_symmetry.space_group_name_H-M   'P 1'
#
loop_
_entity.id
_entity.type
_entity.pdbx_description
1 polymer ?
#
loop_
_entity_poly.entity_id
_entity_poly.type
_entity_poly.pdbx_seq_one_letter_code
_entity_poly.pdbx_strand_id
1 'polypeptide(L)'
;MAAWKIRDEKNVLFLFFEDVKRDPKKCIQQVAEFLGRPLSEEAQQRILEKSSFKGMAQTYKKLADDAAESGKADPTRIDGKRSFMKKGSSGQWKNRFTVAENEAFDRWYQQKREGTDLDFSFE
;
A
#
# COMPACT_ATOMS: atom_id res chain seq x y z
N MET A 1 -11.24 12.15 4.59
CA MET A 1 -12.30 11.44 5.35
C MET A 1 -13.45 10.90 4.50
N ALA A 2 -13.63 11.29 3.23
CA ALA A 2 -14.78 10.83 2.42
C ALA A 2 -14.90 9.28 2.35
N ALA A 3 -13.79 8.58 2.12
CA ALA A 3 -13.77 7.11 2.13
C ALA A 3 -14.11 6.50 3.51
N TRP A 4 -13.71 7.16 4.61
CA TRP A 4 -14.01 6.68 5.97
C TRP A 4 -15.50 6.75 6.32
N LYS A 5 -16.22 7.72 5.73
CA LYS A 5 -17.67 7.89 5.94
C LYS A 5 -18.51 6.80 5.28
N ILE A 6 -17.97 6.15 4.26
CA ILE A 6 -18.64 5.10 3.48
C ILE A 6 -18.05 3.72 3.76
N ARG A 7 -17.26 3.57 4.82
CA ARG A 7 -16.52 2.32 5.11
C ARG A 7 -17.42 1.13 5.40
N ASP A 8 -18.64 1.39 5.89
CA ASP A 8 -19.63 0.37 6.25
C ASP A 8 -20.58 0.05 5.06
N GLU A 9 -20.39 0.71 3.92
CA GLU A 9 -21.15 0.41 2.70
C GLU A 9 -20.76 -0.96 2.15
N LYS A 10 -21.77 -1.73 1.71
CA LYS A 10 -21.58 -3.13 1.26
C LYS A 10 -20.56 -3.31 0.14
N ASN A 11 -20.37 -2.28 -0.68
CA ASN A 11 -19.47 -2.28 -1.84
C ASN A 11 -18.18 -1.49 -1.60
N VAL A 12 -17.83 -1.24 -0.34
CA VAL A 12 -16.57 -0.58 0.04
C VAL A 12 -15.81 -1.48 1.00
N LEU A 13 -14.58 -1.84 0.65
CA LEU A 13 -13.64 -2.48 1.56
C LEU A 13 -12.55 -1.46 1.93
N PHE A 14 -12.53 -1.05 3.19
CA PHE A 14 -11.50 -0.16 3.71
C PHE A 14 -10.36 -0.98 4.33
N LEU A 15 -9.12 -0.76 3.89
CA LEU A 15 -7.93 -1.44 4.40
C LEU A 15 -6.84 -0.43 4.75
N PHE A 16 -6.05 -0.74 5.77
CA PHE A 16 -4.86 0.02 6.13
C PHE A 16 -3.61 -0.63 5.51
N PHE A 17 -2.70 0.20 5.02
CA PHE A 17 -1.46 -0.30 4.43
C PHE A 17 -0.58 -1.01 5.48
N GLU A 18 -0.63 -0.54 6.71
CA GLU A 18 0.05 -1.11 7.87
C GLU A 18 -0.47 -2.53 8.17
N ASP A 19 -1.77 -2.77 8.02
CA ASP A 19 -2.37 -4.10 8.18
C ASP A 19 -1.93 -5.04 7.07
N VAL A 20 -1.89 -4.55 5.82
CA VAL A 20 -1.38 -5.33 4.67
C VAL A 20 0.06 -5.77 4.90
N LYS A 21 0.85 -4.96 5.60
CA LYS A 21 2.23 -5.32 5.94
C LYS A 21 2.36 -6.25 7.13
N ARG A 22 1.56 -6.02 8.16
CA ARG A 22 1.58 -6.79 9.41
C ARG A 22 1.08 -8.20 9.18
N ASP A 23 -0.02 -8.35 8.44
CA ASP A 23 -0.61 -9.63 8.09
C ASP A 23 -1.19 -9.60 6.67
N PRO A 24 -0.32 -9.75 5.65
CA PRO A 24 -0.76 -9.75 4.26
C PRO A 24 -1.71 -10.91 3.95
N LYS A 25 -1.58 -12.07 4.63
CA LYS A 25 -2.43 -13.24 4.38
C LYS A 25 -3.86 -12.95 4.79
N LYS A 26 -4.06 -12.38 5.99
CA LYS A 26 -5.38 -11.94 6.46
C LYS A 26 -6.00 -10.91 5.52
N CYS A 27 -5.23 -9.93 5.04
CA CYS A 27 -5.74 -8.93 4.10
C CYS A 27 -6.15 -9.55 2.76
N ILE A 28 -5.38 -10.51 2.24
CA ILE A 28 -5.76 -11.25 1.02
C ILE A 28 -7.07 -12.01 1.22
N GLN A 29 -7.27 -12.64 2.38
CA GLN A 29 -8.53 -13.32 2.71
C GLN A 29 -9.70 -12.35 2.79
N GLN A 30 -9.53 -11.20 3.45
CA GLN A 30 -10.56 -10.16 3.52
C GLN A 30 -10.97 -9.65 2.13
N VAL A 31 -10.00 -9.43 1.24
CA VAL A 31 -10.28 -9.04 -0.16
C VAL A 31 -11.01 -10.16 -0.92
N ALA A 32 -10.60 -11.41 -0.73
CA ALA A 32 -11.21 -12.57 -1.36
C ALA A 32 -12.69 -12.76 -0.94
N GLU A 33 -12.96 -12.65 0.35
CA GLU A 33 -14.31 -12.71 0.93
C GLU A 33 -15.18 -11.55 0.44
N PHE A 34 -14.64 -10.33 0.45
CA PHE A 34 -15.34 -9.14 -0.05
C PHE A 34 -15.72 -9.27 -1.54
N LEU A 35 -14.86 -9.88 -2.35
CA LEU A 35 -15.14 -10.15 -3.77
C LEU A 35 -16.03 -11.40 -3.99
N GLY A 36 -16.42 -12.11 -2.93
CA GLY A 36 -17.19 -13.35 -3.02
C GLY A 36 -16.45 -14.50 -3.71
N ARG A 37 -15.11 -14.49 -3.65
CA ARG A 37 -14.24 -15.45 -4.35
C ARG A 37 -13.31 -16.13 -3.35
N PRO A 38 -13.74 -17.21 -2.68
CA PRO A 38 -12.87 -17.94 -1.76
C PRO A 38 -11.64 -18.48 -2.52
N LEU A 39 -10.47 -18.38 -1.89
CA LEU A 39 -9.19 -18.76 -2.47
C LEU A 39 -8.67 -20.03 -1.81
N SER A 40 -8.15 -20.97 -2.62
CA SER A 40 -7.38 -22.11 -2.11
C SER A 40 -6.08 -21.64 -1.45
N GLU A 41 -5.48 -22.47 -0.60
CA GLU A 41 -4.21 -22.13 0.05
C GLU A 41 -3.08 -21.87 -0.96
N GLU A 42 -3.04 -22.65 -2.04
CA GLU A 42 -2.05 -22.48 -3.11
C GLU A 42 -2.26 -21.16 -3.85
N ALA A 43 -3.51 -20.76 -4.07
CA ALA A 43 -3.83 -19.48 -4.67
C ALA A 43 -3.42 -18.31 -3.74
N GLN A 44 -3.72 -18.41 -2.44
CA GLN A 44 -3.31 -17.42 -1.43
C GLN A 44 -1.79 -17.28 -1.39
N GLN A 45 -1.06 -18.40 -1.37
CA GLN A 45 0.40 -18.39 -1.34
C GLN A 45 1.01 -17.74 -2.60
N ARG A 46 0.48 -18.07 -3.78
CA ARG A 46 0.92 -17.43 -5.04
C ARG A 46 0.65 -15.93 -5.06
N ILE A 47 -0.49 -15.49 -4.53
CA ILE A 47 -0.82 -14.07 -4.43
C ILE A 47 0.16 -13.40 -3.48
N LEU A 48 0.37 -13.98 -2.28
CA LEU A 48 1.29 -13.46 -1.27
C LEU A 48 2.71 -13.28 -1.83
N GLU A 49 3.22 -14.25 -2.57
CA GLU A 49 4.54 -14.18 -3.20
C GLU A 49 4.60 -13.08 -4.25
N LYS A 50 3.60 -13.00 -5.13
CA LYS A 50 3.56 -12.00 -6.21
C LYS A 50 3.33 -10.58 -5.69
N SER A 51 2.51 -10.41 -4.66
CA SER A 51 2.23 -9.12 -4.03
C SER A 51 3.31 -8.71 -3.02
N SER A 52 4.25 -9.59 -2.69
CA SER A 52 5.42 -9.22 -1.89
C SER A 52 6.25 -8.16 -2.61
N PHE A 53 6.98 -7.35 -1.85
CA PHE A 53 7.88 -6.35 -2.44
C PHE A 53 8.88 -6.97 -3.42
N LYS A 54 9.41 -8.17 -3.09
CA LYS A 54 10.33 -8.92 -3.96
C LYS A 54 9.65 -9.38 -5.24
N GLY A 55 8.43 -9.92 -5.15
CA GLY A 55 7.65 -10.36 -6.31
C GLY A 55 7.28 -9.20 -7.24
N MET A 56 6.88 -8.07 -6.66
CA MET A 56 6.65 -6.84 -7.42
C MET A 56 7.94 -6.31 -8.05
N ALA A 57 9.08 -6.34 -7.34
CA ALA A 57 10.38 -5.91 -7.88
C ALA A 57 10.77 -6.69 -9.14
N GLN A 58 10.61 -8.01 -9.09
CA GLN A 58 10.91 -8.90 -10.22
C GLN A 58 9.99 -8.61 -11.40
N THR A 59 8.69 -8.43 -11.14
CA THR A 59 7.71 -8.07 -12.18
C THR A 59 8.06 -6.73 -12.84
N TYR A 60 8.43 -5.72 -12.04
CA TYR A 60 8.82 -4.41 -12.52
C TYR A 60 10.12 -4.47 -13.33
N LYS A 61 11.12 -5.23 -12.87
CA LYS A 61 12.35 -5.44 -13.64
C LYS A 61 12.04 -5.99 -15.03
N LYS A 62 11.21 -7.03 -15.11
CA LYS A 62 10.80 -7.62 -16.39
C LYS A 62 10.11 -6.59 -17.30
N LEU A 63 9.18 -5.79 -16.76
CA LEU A 63 8.51 -4.74 -17.54
C LEU A 63 9.48 -3.67 -18.06
N ALA A 64 10.50 -3.32 -17.28
CA ALA A 64 11.54 -2.38 -17.70
C ALA A 64 12.42 -2.97 -18.81
N ASP A 65 12.80 -4.25 -18.69
CA ASP A 65 13.57 -4.98 -19.71
C ASP A 65 12.77 -5.06 -21.03
N ASP A 66 11.48 -5.45 -20.97
CA ASP A 66 10.58 -5.51 -22.13
C ASP A 66 10.39 -4.13 -22.81
N ALA A 67 10.33 -3.05 -22.02
CA ALA A 67 10.25 -1.69 -22.54
C ALA A 67 11.54 -1.26 -23.25
N ALA A 68 12.70 -1.62 -22.70
CA ALA A 68 14.00 -1.34 -23.31
C ALA A 68 14.18 -2.07 -24.65
N GLU A 69 13.79 -3.35 -24.73
CA GLU A 69 13.84 -4.13 -25.97
C GLU A 69 12.89 -3.61 -27.05
N SER A 70 11.69 -3.16 -26.65
CA SER A 70 10.67 -2.67 -27.58
C SER A 70 10.80 -1.18 -27.94
N GLY A 71 11.75 -0.46 -27.34
CA GLY A 71 11.93 0.98 -27.52
C GLY A 71 10.77 1.84 -26.98
N LYS A 72 9.94 1.27 -26.10
CA LYS A 72 8.77 1.94 -25.51
C LYS A 72 9.15 2.67 -24.22
N ALA A 73 8.29 3.59 -23.79
CA ALA A 73 8.45 4.23 -22.49
C ALA A 73 8.36 3.20 -21.36
N ASP A 74 9.30 3.26 -20.42
CA ASP A 74 9.37 2.38 -19.26
C ASP A 74 8.20 2.69 -18.29
N PRO A 75 7.21 1.78 -18.14
CA PRO A 75 6.05 2.02 -17.29
C PRO A 75 6.38 1.96 -15.80
N THR A 76 7.59 1.56 -15.43
CA THR A 76 8.04 1.43 -14.04
C THR A 76 8.67 2.70 -13.51
N ARG A 77 8.76 3.77 -14.33
CA ARG A 77 9.37 5.04 -13.97
C ARG A 77 8.37 6.19 -13.96
N ILE A 78 8.47 6.99 -12.91
CA ILE A 78 7.80 8.29 -12.80
C ILE A 78 8.66 9.34 -13.51
N ASP A 79 8.02 10.08 -14.43
CA ASP A 79 8.63 11.10 -15.29
C ASP A 79 9.83 10.56 -16.11
N GLY A 80 9.82 9.25 -16.41
CA GLY A 80 10.90 8.56 -17.13
C GLY A 80 12.22 8.41 -16.35
N LYS A 81 12.30 8.85 -15.08
CA LYS A 81 13.57 8.91 -14.34
C LYS A 81 13.55 8.12 -13.04
N ARG A 82 12.52 8.29 -12.21
CA ARG A 82 12.49 7.77 -10.83
C ARG A 82 11.77 6.44 -10.79
N SER A 83 12.32 5.44 -10.11
CA SER A 83 11.60 4.17 -9.88
C SER A 83 10.28 4.45 -9.16
N PHE A 84 9.19 3.90 -9.68
CA PHE A 84 7.88 3.93 -9.02
C PHE A 84 7.93 3.18 -7.69
N MET A 85 8.61 2.03 -7.66
CA MET A 85 8.79 1.25 -6.45
C MET A 85 10.07 1.69 -5.72
N LYS A 86 9.91 2.21 -4.50
CA LYS A 86 11.03 2.73 -3.68
C LYS A 86 11.55 1.69 -2.68
N LYS A 87 11.08 1.74 -1.42
CA LYS A 87 11.56 0.88 -0.32
C LYS A 87 10.50 -0.05 0.24
N GLY A 88 9.22 0.21 -0.02
CA GLY A 88 8.12 -0.61 0.52
C GLY A 88 8.14 -0.74 2.04
N SER A 89 8.75 0.20 2.78
CA SER A 89 8.88 0.21 4.24
C SER A 89 8.04 1.35 4.85
N SER A 90 7.55 1.13 6.08
CA SER A 90 6.80 2.14 6.85
C SER A 90 7.79 2.88 7.77
N GLY A 91 7.37 3.93 8.46
CA GLY A 91 8.25 4.70 9.36
C GLY A 91 9.34 5.57 8.71
N GLN A 92 9.44 5.65 7.38
CA GLN A 92 10.47 6.47 6.71
C GLN A 92 10.32 7.98 6.97
N TRP A 93 9.14 8.42 7.41
CA TRP A 93 8.89 9.80 7.79
C TRP A 93 9.77 10.24 8.97
N LYS A 94 10.13 9.32 9.88
CA LYS A 94 11.04 9.59 11.02
C LYS A 94 12.42 10.08 10.59
N ASN A 95 12.86 9.68 9.39
CA ASN A 95 14.15 10.11 8.82
C ASN A 95 14.05 11.39 7.98
N ARG A 96 12.85 11.97 7.85
CA ARG A 96 12.55 13.14 7.01
C ARG A 96 12.14 14.33 7.84
N PHE A 97 11.40 14.10 8.92
CA PHE A 97 10.84 15.16 9.76
C PHE A 97 11.88 15.58 10.79
N THR A 98 12.05 16.89 10.94
CA THR A 98 12.60 17.47 12.16
C THR A 98 11.61 17.32 13.32
N VAL A 99 12.09 17.48 14.56
CA VAL A 99 11.22 17.41 15.75
C VAL A 99 10.07 18.42 15.65
N ALA A 100 10.36 19.66 15.24
CA ALA A 100 9.35 20.71 15.11
C ALA A 100 8.30 20.39 14.03
N GLU A 101 8.71 19.82 12.89
CA GLU A 101 7.77 19.37 11.85
C GLU A 101 6.91 18.21 12.32
N ASN A 102 7.49 17.28 13.09
CA ASN A 102 6.73 16.16 13.64
C ASN A 102 5.67 16.63 14.63
N GLU A 103 6.03 17.50 15.57
CA GLU A 103 5.07 18.07 16.52
C GLU A 103 3.97 18.89 15.83
N ALA A 104 4.32 19.64 14.77
CA ALA A 104 3.34 20.36 13.98
C ALA A 104 2.37 19.41 13.26
N PHE A 105 2.89 18.30 12.73
CA PHE A 105 2.08 17.26 12.11
C PHE A 105 1.17 16.55 13.13
N ASP A 106 1.69 16.21 14.31
CA ASP A 106 0.92 15.56 15.37
C ASP A 106 -0.26 16.43 15.81
N ARG A 107 -0.04 17.75 16.02
CA ARG A 107 -1.12 18.70 16.33
C ARG A 107 -2.16 18.76 15.21
N TRP A 108 -1.71 18.87 13.97
CA TRP A 108 -2.60 18.90 12.81
C TRP A 108 -3.41 17.59 12.68
N TYR A 109 -2.78 16.45 12.90
CA TYR A 109 -3.39 15.13 12.84
C TYR A 109 -4.47 14.96 13.89
N GLN A 110 -4.21 15.33 15.15
CA GLN A 110 -5.20 15.29 16.23
C GLN A 110 -6.41 16.18 15.90
N GLN A 111 -6.17 17.41 15.43
CA GLN A 111 -7.26 18.31 15.03
C GLN A 111 -8.09 17.74 13.87
N LYS A 112 -7.48 17.06 12.90
CA LYS A 112 -8.20 16.47 11.77
C LYS A 112 -8.96 15.20 12.13
N ARG A 113 -8.57 14.51 13.20
CA ARG A 113 -9.23 13.30 13.68
C ARG A 113 -10.34 13.57 14.68
N GLU A 114 -10.37 14.75 15.27
CA GLU A 114 -11.39 15.15 16.23
C GLU A 114 -12.79 14.84 15.67
N GLY A 115 -13.58 14.10 16.44
CA GLY A 115 -14.92 13.64 16.03
C GLY A 115 -14.95 12.39 15.13
N THR A 116 -13.82 11.68 14.96
CA THR A 116 -13.75 10.40 14.24
C THR A 116 -13.10 9.30 15.06
N ASP A 117 -13.50 8.06 14.78
CA ASP A 117 -12.91 6.82 15.29
C ASP A 117 -11.77 6.28 14.40
N LEU A 118 -11.44 6.98 13.32
CA LEU A 118 -10.34 6.63 12.42
C LEU A 118 -9.01 6.70 13.17
N ASP A 119 -8.24 5.63 13.22
CA ASP A 119 -6.90 5.59 13.82
C ASP A 119 -5.88 4.99 12.85
N PHE A 120 -4.82 5.75 12.55
CA PHE A 120 -3.71 5.28 11.73
C PHE A 120 -2.52 4.90 12.62
N SER A 121 -1.88 3.79 12.27
CA SER A 121 -0.55 3.46 12.79
C SER A 121 0.53 4.09 11.90
N PHE A 122 1.52 4.74 12.51
CA PHE A 122 2.62 5.41 11.80
C PHE A 122 3.97 4.71 11.97
N GLU A 123 3.99 3.44 12.39
CA GLU A 123 5.25 2.73 12.68
C GLU A 123 6.15 2.49 11.47
#